data_AF-G2DG20-F1
#
_entry.id   AF-G2DG20-F1
#
_cell.length_a   1.000
_cell.length_b   1.000
_cell.length_c   1.000
_cell.angle_alpha   90.00
_cell.angle_beta   90.00
_cell.angle_gamma   90.00
#
_symmetry.space_group_name_H-M   'P 1'
#
loop_
_entity.id
_entity.type
_entity.pdbx_description
1 polymer ?
#
loop_
_entity_poly.entity_id
_entity_poly.type
_entity_poly.pdbx_seq_one_letter_code
_entity_poly.pdbx_strand_id
1 'polypeptide(L)'
;MTAGCGGSSGEAVVTNSGDLSDIIPYQTAGRYSSVLKGCVDIDTILSSCLLSELPLIGQQSDNPDIATIMERVLVSHQWMGQRFEAALALLPVETLKLFRSVTAIVIDSDIRPSHYRTSTAAIYLDPAYLWLTNAEKADISKQEDYRTDFGADLSFDYLWRYVSGSSYAYESYDLNGTEERTLDDIRLPLSRLLYHELAHAADFAPPDRIASLNPSISVYEAIRSVENDWLSIVSIANSR
;
A
#
# COMPACT_ATOMS: atom_id res chain seq x y z
N MET A 1 -30.81 10.30 -4.72
CA MET A 1 -31.18 9.91 -3.34
C MET A 1 -31.86 8.55 -3.38
N THR A 2 -31.10 7.51 -3.10
CA THR A 2 -31.61 6.17 -2.73
C THR A 2 -30.58 5.58 -1.80
N ALA A 3 -30.86 5.68 -0.50
CA ALA A 3 -30.14 5.00 0.55
C ALA A 3 -30.46 3.50 0.47
N GLY A 4 -29.43 2.66 0.37
CA GLY A 4 -29.53 1.22 0.53
C GLY A 4 -28.96 0.79 1.86
N CYS A 5 -29.77 0.82 2.92
CA CYS A 5 -29.50 0.03 4.11
C CYS A 5 -29.71 -1.44 3.76
N GLY A 6 -28.62 -2.20 3.64
CA GLY A 6 -28.63 -3.65 3.55
C GLY A 6 -27.89 -4.24 4.75
N GLY A 7 -28.61 -4.51 5.83
CA GLY A 7 -28.11 -5.37 6.91
C GLY A 7 -28.05 -6.80 6.41
N SER A 8 -26.86 -7.28 6.11
CA SER A 8 -26.54 -8.70 6.03
C SER A 8 -25.60 -9.00 7.18
N SER A 9 -26.00 -9.88 8.09
CA SER A 9 -25.15 -10.43 9.16
C SER A 9 -24.12 -11.43 8.60
N GLY A 10 -23.61 -11.17 7.39
CA GLY A 10 -22.44 -11.86 6.85
C GLY A 10 -21.21 -11.10 7.31
N GLU A 11 -20.24 -11.81 7.88
CA GLU A 11 -18.90 -11.28 8.07
C GLU A 11 -18.42 -10.71 6.73
N ALA A 12 -18.02 -9.44 6.71
CA ALA A 12 -17.47 -8.85 5.49
C ALA A 12 -16.12 -9.55 5.21
N VAL A 13 -16.17 -10.52 4.30
CA VAL A 13 -15.00 -11.25 3.81
C VAL A 13 -14.08 -10.25 3.13
N VAL A 14 -12.81 -10.25 3.55
CA VAL A 14 -11.76 -9.46 2.91
C VAL A 14 -11.24 -10.29 1.75
N THR A 15 -11.45 -9.83 0.52
CA THR A 15 -10.90 -10.51 -0.66
C THR A 15 -9.41 -10.21 -0.78
N ASN A 16 -8.54 -11.17 -0.46
CA ASN A 16 -7.11 -11.06 -0.71
C ASN A 16 -6.82 -11.09 -2.21
N SER A 17 -5.88 -10.25 -2.65
CA SER A 17 -5.50 -10.07 -4.06
C SER A 17 -4.27 -10.91 -4.42
N GLY A 18 -4.05 -12.01 -3.69
CA GLY A 18 -2.85 -12.86 -3.73
C GLY A 18 -2.86 -13.82 -2.54
N ASP A 19 -2.08 -14.90 -2.63
CA ASP A 19 -1.78 -15.81 -1.54
C ASP A 19 -0.60 -15.27 -0.73
N LEU A 20 -0.87 -14.71 0.45
CA LEU A 20 0.15 -14.13 1.31
C LEU A 20 0.80 -15.17 2.25
N SER A 21 0.62 -16.47 2.02
CA SER A 21 1.10 -17.51 2.93
C SER A 21 2.62 -17.58 3.04
N ASP A 22 3.37 -17.15 2.03
CA ASP A 22 4.83 -17.18 1.98
C ASP A 22 5.52 -15.89 2.45
N ILE A 23 4.78 -14.78 2.68
CA ILE A 23 5.39 -13.55 3.18
C ILE A 23 6.02 -13.74 4.56
N ILE A 24 7.18 -13.10 4.73
CA ILE A 24 7.92 -13.02 5.98
C ILE A 24 8.31 -11.56 6.29
N PRO A 25 8.47 -11.18 7.55
CA PRO A 25 9.05 -9.88 7.89
C PRO A 25 10.45 -9.75 7.27
N TYR A 26 10.70 -8.64 6.56
CA TYR A 26 12.04 -8.35 6.02
C TYR A 26 13.07 -8.24 7.15
N GLN A 27 12.71 -7.52 8.22
CA GLN A 27 13.49 -7.46 9.46
C GLN A 27 12.98 -8.48 10.47
N THR A 28 13.58 -9.67 10.50
CA THR A 28 13.13 -10.79 11.34
C THR A 28 13.26 -10.55 12.84
N ALA A 29 14.18 -9.67 13.27
CA ALA A 29 14.37 -9.28 14.67
C ALA A 29 13.78 -7.89 15.01
N GLY A 30 12.92 -7.33 14.14
CA GLY A 30 12.27 -6.04 14.35
C GLY A 30 11.20 -6.07 15.43
N ARG A 31 10.84 -4.90 15.96
CA ARG A 31 9.84 -4.74 17.05
C ARG A 31 8.49 -5.40 16.74
N TYR A 32 8.08 -5.38 15.47
CA TYR A 32 6.78 -5.86 15.01
C TYR A 32 6.84 -7.21 14.29
N SER A 33 8.01 -7.83 14.17
CA SER A 33 8.20 -9.02 13.33
C SER A 33 7.27 -10.18 13.71
N SER A 34 6.94 -10.33 14.99
CA SER A 34 6.06 -11.40 15.48
C SER A 34 4.57 -11.19 15.17
N VAL A 35 4.13 -9.95 14.90
CA VAL A 35 2.70 -9.63 14.69
C VAL A 35 2.39 -9.23 13.25
N LEU A 36 3.40 -8.76 12.50
CA LEU A 36 3.26 -8.21 11.15
C LEU A 36 2.41 -9.09 10.23
N LYS A 37 2.76 -10.39 10.09
CA LYS A 37 2.05 -11.30 9.18
C LYS A 37 0.58 -11.44 9.57
N GLY A 38 0.31 -11.72 10.85
CA GLY A 38 -1.06 -11.90 11.34
C GLY A 38 -1.95 -10.65 11.21
N CYS A 39 -1.34 -9.45 11.20
CA CYS A 39 -2.07 -8.20 11.04
C CYS A 39 -2.31 -7.79 9.57
N VAL A 40 -1.58 -8.36 8.60
CA VAL A 40 -1.75 -8.03 7.18
C VAL A 40 -2.45 -9.13 6.38
N ASP A 41 -2.33 -10.39 6.82
CA ASP A 41 -2.92 -11.57 6.21
C ASP A 41 -4.20 -11.94 6.96
N ILE A 42 -5.26 -11.17 6.70
CA ILE A 42 -6.56 -11.31 7.38
C ILE A 42 -7.65 -11.69 6.37
N ASP A 43 -8.52 -12.63 6.75
CA ASP A 43 -9.64 -13.08 5.92
C ASP A 43 -10.93 -12.28 6.16
N THR A 44 -11.04 -11.60 7.29
CA THR A 44 -12.23 -10.81 7.67
C THR A 44 -11.83 -9.51 8.34
N ILE A 45 -12.70 -8.50 8.25
CA ILE A 45 -12.50 -7.22 8.96
C ILE A 45 -12.47 -7.37 10.48
N LEU A 46 -13.07 -8.44 11.03
CA LEU A 46 -13.09 -8.71 12.46
C LEU A 46 -11.72 -9.17 12.99
N SER A 47 -10.87 -9.69 12.09
CA SER A 47 -9.49 -10.06 12.38
C SER A 47 -8.51 -8.88 12.29
N SER A 48 -9.00 -7.66 12.04
CA SER A 48 -8.16 -6.46 12.00
C SER A 48 -7.47 -6.23 13.36
N CYS A 49 -6.15 -6.07 13.33
CA CYS A 49 -5.36 -5.85 14.54
C CYS A 49 -5.72 -4.54 15.25
N LEU A 50 -5.62 -4.57 16.59
CA LEU A 50 -5.67 -3.37 17.41
C LEU A 50 -4.50 -2.43 17.08
N LEU A 51 -4.75 -1.12 17.14
CA LEU A 51 -3.68 -0.13 17.00
C LEU A 51 -2.63 -0.25 18.13
N SER A 52 -2.96 -0.83 19.28
CA SER A 52 -2.00 -1.15 20.33
C SER A 52 -1.07 -2.32 19.97
N GLU A 53 -1.48 -3.20 19.05
CA GLU A 53 -0.71 -4.34 18.58
C GLU A 53 0.17 -3.95 17.38
N LEU A 54 -0.42 -3.32 16.37
CA LEU A 54 0.28 -2.77 15.22
C LEU A 54 -0.18 -1.33 14.95
N PRO A 55 0.44 -0.31 15.57
CA PRO A 55 0.05 1.08 15.38
C PRO A 55 0.41 1.56 13.97
N LEU A 56 -0.25 2.63 13.51
CA LEU A 56 0.24 3.37 12.35
C LEU A 56 1.65 3.88 12.63
N ILE A 57 2.51 3.96 11.60
CA ILE A 57 3.88 4.48 11.75
C ILE A 57 3.87 5.88 12.40
N GLY A 58 2.90 6.72 12.03
CA GLY A 58 2.75 8.08 12.57
C GLY A 58 2.37 8.16 14.04
N GLN A 59 1.82 7.09 14.64
CA GLN A 59 1.59 7.06 16.09
C GLN A 59 2.89 6.83 16.88
N GLN A 60 3.97 6.45 16.20
CA GLN A 60 5.27 6.22 16.82
C GLN A 60 6.30 7.28 16.44
N SER A 61 6.24 7.77 15.21
CA SER A 61 7.16 8.78 14.70
C SER A 61 6.46 9.74 13.74
N ASP A 62 6.48 11.02 14.09
CA ASP A 62 6.03 12.10 13.20
C ASP A 62 6.98 12.33 12.01
N ASN A 63 8.21 11.83 12.10
CA ASN A 63 9.23 11.94 11.05
C ASN A 63 9.90 10.58 10.89
N PRO A 64 9.22 9.57 10.31
CA PRO A 64 9.80 8.25 10.15
C PRO A 64 11.00 8.31 9.19
N ASP A 65 12.06 7.61 9.58
CA ASP A 65 13.19 7.36 8.70
C ASP A 65 13.02 6.02 7.94
N ILE A 66 13.97 5.70 7.08
CA ILE A 66 13.92 4.46 6.28
C ILE A 66 13.90 3.23 7.21
N ALA A 67 14.70 3.23 8.28
CA ALA A 67 14.74 2.11 9.23
C ALA A 67 13.37 1.86 9.88
N THR A 68 12.69 2.93 10.31
CA THR A 68 11.33 2.88 10.86
C THR A 68 10.33 2.28 9.87
N ILE A 69 10.45 2.61 8.57
CA ILE A 69 9.60 2.06 7.52
C ILE A 69 9.94 0.58 7.28
N MET A 70 11.22 0.23 7.20
CA MET A 70 11.67 -1.14 6.94
C MET A 70 11.34 -2.11 8.08
N GLU A 71 11.14 -1.63 9.32
CA GLU A 71 10.57 -2.43 10.42
C GLU A 71 9.14 -2.91 10.16
N ARG A 72 8.44 -2.33 9.17
CA ARG A 72 7.05 -2.62 8.82
C ARG A 72 6.89 -3.39 7.51
N VAL A 73 8.00 -3.79 6.88
CA VAL A 73 8.02 -4.43 5.57
C VAL A 73 7.92 -5.95 5.70
N LEU A 74 6.98 -6.55 4.97
CA LEU A 74 6.92 -7.98 4.68
C LEU A 74 7.21 -8.25 3.22
N VAL A 75 7.90 -9.35 2.94
CA VAL A 75 8.32 -9.75 1.60
C VAL A 75 8.13 -11.25 1.39
N SER A 76 7.76 -11.69 0.19
CA SER A 76 7.91 -13.11 -0.20
C SER A 76 9.36 -13.44 -0.56
N HIS A 77 10.07 -12.49 -1.17
CA HIS A 77 11.48 -12.66 -1.54
C HIS A 77 12.35 -11.54 -0.95
N GLN A 78 13.52 -11.90 -0.39
CA GLN A 78 14.40 -10.93 0.29
C GLN A 78 14.86 -9.76 -0.59
N TRP A 79 15.05 -9.99 -1.89
CA TRP A 79 15.46 -8.93 -2.80
C TRP A 79 14.41 -7.82 -2.89
N MET A 80 13.12 -8.10 -2.69
CA MET A 80 12.06 -7.11 -2.76
C MET A 80 12.24 -6.03 -1.69
N GLY A 81 12.58 -6.44 -0.47
CA GLY A 81 12.89 -5.52 0.64
C GLY A 81 14.16 -4.73 0.39
N GLN A 82 15.20 -5.38 -0.16
CA GLN A 82 16.47 -4.73 -0.52
C GLN A 82 16.28 -3.64 -1.58
N ARG A 83 15.47 -3.92 -2.62
CA ARG A 83 15.16 -2.95 -3.68
C ARG A 83 14.27 -1.82 -3.17
N PHE A 84 13.28 -2.14 -2.34
CA PHE A 84 12.45 -1.13 -1.72
C PHE A 84 13.27 -0.17 -0.84
N GLU A 85 14.12 -0.70 0.04
CA GLU A 85 15.01 0.08 0.90
C GLU A 85 15.96 0.97 0.08
N ALA A 86 16.60 0.41 -0.95
CA ALA A 86 17.49 1.15 -1.84
C ALA A 86 16.74 2.26 -2.59
N ALA A 87 15.50 1.99 -3.05
CA ALA A 87 14.70 2.98 -3.75
C ALA A 87 14.22 4.10 -2.82
N LEU A 88 13.83 3.81 -1.58
CA LEU A 88 13.48 4.82 -0.58
C LEU A 88 14.63 5.81 -0.33
N ALA A 89 15.88 5.35 -0.38
CA ALA A 89 17.07 6.20 -0.24
C ALA A 89 17.26 7.19 -1.41
N LEU A 90 16.59 6.97 -2.56
CA LEU A 90 16.59 7.89 -3.69
C LEU A 90 15.43 8.90 -3.67
N LEU A 91 14.45 8.71 -2.78
CA LEU A 91 13.29 9.59 -2.69
C LEU A 91 13.60 10.83 -1.84
N PRO A 92 12.94 11.97 -2.10
CA PRO A 92 12.98 13.09 -1.18
C PRO A 92 12.55 12.65 0.22
N VAL A 93 13.29 13.08 1.26
CA VAL A 93 13.02 12.70 2.66
C VAL A 93 11.58 12.97 3.10
N GLU A 94 10.94 13.99 2.52
CA GLU A 94 9.54 14.33 2.83
C GLU A 94 8.54 13.27 2.36
N THR A 95 8.92 12.44 1.38
CA THR A 95 8.12 11.29 0.94
C THR A 95 7.94 10.28 2.08
N LEU A 96 8.93 10.16 2.97
CA LEU A 96 8.87 9.22 4.10
C LEU A 96 7.72 9.57 5.07
N LYS A 97 7.36 10.86 5.19
CA LYS A 97 6.24 11.31 6.04
C LYS A 97 4.88 10.80 5.58
N LEU A 98 4.75 10.37 4.32
CA LEU A 98 3.50 9.80 3.80
C LEU A 98 3.24 8.39 4.37
N PHE A 99 4.28 7.67 4.77
CA PHE A 99 4.15 6.36 5.41
C PHE A 99 3.54 6.43 6.82
N ARG A 100 3.39 7.63 7.41
CA ARG A 100 2.76 7.77 8.73
C ARG A 100 1.36 7.19 8.79
N SER A 101 0.64 7.19 7.68
CA SER A 101 -0.75 6.74 7.57
C SER A 101 -0.91 5.23 7.33
N VAL A 102 0.19 4.45 7.35
CA VAL A 102 0.13 2.98 7.19
C VAL A 102 0.65 2.23 8.42
N THR A 103 0.16 1.00 8.62
CA THR A 103 0.68 0.04 9.60
C THR A 103 1.82 -0.81 9.04
N ALA A 104 1.73 -1.19 7.76
CA ALA A 104 2.61 -2.15 7.12
C ALA A 104 2.75 -1.91 5.62
N ILE A 105 3.82 -2.48 5.06
CA ILE A 105 4.13 -2.51 3.64
C ILE A 105 4.34 -3.98 3.28
N VAL A 106 3.51 -4.52 2.38
CA VAL A 106 3.59 -5.90 1.92
C VAL A 106 4.07 -5.91 0.48
N ILE A 107 5.09 -6.70 0.17
CA ILE A 107 5.61 -6.83 -1.19
C ILE A 107 5.67 -8.32 -1.52
N ASP A 108 4.85 -8.75 -2.48
CA ASP A 108 4.73 -10.16 -2.83
C ASP A 108 4.83 -10.35 -4.34
N SER A 109 5.55 -11.40 -4.75
CA SER A 109 5.60 -11.96 -6.10
C SER A 109 4.24 -12.03 -6.81
N ASP A 110 3.14 -12.24 -6.10
CA ASP A 110 1.81 -12.42 -6.68
C ASP A 110 0.85 -11.25 -6.46
N ILE A 111 1.26 -10.20 -5.74
CA ILE A 111 0.47 -8.97 -5.63
C ILE A 111 0.49 -8.28 -6.98
N ARG A 112 -0.65 -8.34 -7.66
CA ARG A 112 -0.92 -7.53 -8.84
C ARG A 112 -2.40 -7.22 -8.94
N PRO A 113 -2.78 -5.94 -9.06
CA PRO A 113 -1.95 -4.73 -8.95
C PRO A 113 -1.69 -4.30 -7.50
N SER A 114 -0.81 -3.30 -7.35
CA SER A 114 -0.62 -2.61 -6.08
C SER A 114 -1.90 -1.92 -5.61
N HIS A 115 -2.07 -1.84 -4.29
CA HIS A 115 -3.24 -1.22 -3.66
C HIS A 115 -3.03 -0.95 -2.16
N TYR A 116 -3.79 0.01 -1.63
CA TYR A 116 -4.02 0.20 -0.20
C TYR A 116 -5.24 -0.60 0.30
N ARG A 117 -5.19 -1.13 1.53
CA ARG A 117 -6.35 -1.76 2.21
C ARG A 117 -6.69 -1.03 3.51
N THR A 118 -7.96 -0.65 3.66
CA THR A 118 -8.48 -0.01 4.88
C THR A 118 -8.60 -0.98 6.07
N SER A 119 -8.80 -2.28 5.82
CA SER A 119 -8.94 -3.29 6.89
C SER A 119 -7.67 -3.51 7.70
N THR A 120 -6.51 -3.31 7.08
CA THR A 120 -5.18 -3.44 7.70
C THR A 120 -4.45 -2.11 7.79
N ALA A 121 -4.91 -1.08 7.07
CA ALA A 121 -4.20 0.17 6.80
C ALA A 121 -2.79 -0.07 6.25
N ALA A 122 -2.62 -1.09 5.40
CA ALA A 122 -1.36 -1.43 4.78
C ALA A 122 -1.41 -1.17 3.27
N ILE A 123 -0.23 -0.94 2.68
CA ILE A 123 -0.04 -0.95 1.23
C ILE A 123 0.53 -2.31 0.80
N TYR A 124 0.03 -2.81 -0.32
CA TYR A 124 0.39 -4.08 -0.93
C TYR A 124 0.96 -3.74 -2.31
N LEU A 125 2.23 -4.06 -2.54
CA LEU A 125 3.00 -3.58 -3.68
C LEU A 125 3.32 -4.70 -4.67
N ASP A 126 3.12 -4.41 -5.95
CA ASP A 126 3.52 -5.24 -7.08
C ASP A 126 5.05 -5.11 -7.27
N PRO A 127 5.83 -6.19 -7.17
CA PRO A 127 7.28 -6.18 -7.29
C PRO A 127 7.76 -5.89 -8.71
N ALA A 128 6.87 -5.83 -9.70
CA ALA A 128 7.18 -5.32 -11.04
C ALA A 128 7.78 -3.90 -11.00
N TYR A 129 7.48 -3.11 -9.95
CA TYR A 129 8.07 -1.79 -9.73
C TYR A 129 9.47 -1.82 -9.08
N LEU A 130 10.02 -2.99 -8.75
CA LEU A 130 11.24 -3.12 -7.92
C LEU A 130 12.39 -3.93 -8.54
N TRP A 131 12.12 -4.97 -9.34
CA TRP A 131 13.20 -5.82 -9.90
C TRP A 131 14.26 -5.02 -10.66
N LEU A 132 15.52 -5.40 -10.58
CA LEU A 132 16.59 -4.78 -11.38
C LEU A 132 17.21 -5.80 -12.33
N THR A 133 17.30 -7.04 -11.88
CA THR A 133 17.93 -8.12 -12.64
C THR A 133 16.90 -9.08 -13.23
N ASN A 134 17.31 -9.82 -14.25
CA ASN A 134 16.47 -10.89 -14.81
C ASN A 134 16.16 -12.00 -13.79
N ALA A 135 17.04 -12.24 -12.82
CA ALA A 135 16.82 -13.22 -11.76
C ALA A 135 15.67 -12.79 -10.83
N GLU A 136 15.66 -11.54 -10.37
CA GLU A 136 14.58 -10.98 -9.55
C GLU A 136 13.26 -10.94 -10.33
N LYS A 137 13.31 -10.58 -11.61
CA LYS A 137 12.15 -10.58 -12.51
C LYS A 137 11.52 -11.96 -12.66
N ALA A 138 12.33 -13.03 -12.61
CA ALA A 138 11.85 -14.40 -12.76
C ALA A 138 10.99 -14.88 -11.58
N ASP A 139 11.13 -14.26 -10.39
CA ASP A 139 10.33 -14.58 -9.21
C ASP A 139 8.90 -13.98 -9.28
N ILE A 140 8.65 -13.05 -10.20
CA ILE A 140 7.39 -12.29 -10.25
C ILE A 140 6.31 -13.05 -11.03
N SER A 141 5.11 -13.10 -10.47
CA SER A 141 3.93 -13.66 -11.12
C SER A 141 3.62 -12.92 -12.43
N LYS A 142 3.39 -13.69 -13.48
CA LYS A 142 3.02 -13.19 -14.81
C LYS A 142 1.51 -13.16 -15.04
N GLN A 143 0.71 -13.43 -14.01
CA GLN A 143 -0.74 -13.33 -14.12
C GLN A 143 -1.12 -11.92 -14.59
N GLU A 144 -2.12 -11.84 -15.46
CA GLU A 144 -2.64 -10.57 -15.97
C GLU A 144 -3.24 -9.77 -14.83
N ASP A 145 -3.02 -8.45 -14.86
CA ASP A 145 -3.73 -7.53 -14.00
C ASP A 145 -5.21 -7.56 -14.39
N TYR A 146 -6.09 -8.07 -13.54
CA TYR A 146 -7.54 -8.13 -13.82
C TYR A 146 -8.16 -6.77 -14.13
N ARG A 147 -7.45 -5.65 -13.88
CA ARG A 147 -7.86 -4.31 -14.27
C ARG A 147 -7.58 -3.94 -15.72
N THR A 148 -6.84 -4.73 -16.51
CA THR A 148 -6.72 -4.49 -17.96
C THR A 148 -8.08 -4.54 -18.67
N ASP A 149 -9.08 -5.19 -18.07
CA ASP A 149 -10.44 -5.27 -18.61
C ASP A 149 -11.39 -4.17 -18.13
N PHE A 150 -11.07 -3.39 -17.08
CA PHE A 150 -12.00 -2.36 -16.54
C PHE A 150 -12.20 -1.13 -17.45
N GLY A 151 -11.57 -1.08 -18.62
CA GLY A 151 -11.83 -0.08 -19.67
C GLY A 151 -12.39 -0.65 -20.98
N ALA A 152 -12.36 -1.98 -21.17
CA ALA A 152 -12.70 -2.61 -22.44
C ALA A 152 -14.18 -2.40 -22.83
N ASP A 153 -15.08 -2.42 -21.84
CA ASP A 153 -16.52 -2.18 -22.05
C ASP A 153 -16.87 -0.69 -22.23
N LEU A 154 -15.97 0.22 -21.85
CA LEU A 154 -16.23 1.67 -21.86
C LEU A 154 -15.58 2.40 -23.04
N SER A 155 -14.75 1.74 -23.86
CA SER A 155 -14.09 2.33 -25.04
C SER A 155 -13.33 3.66 -24.76
N PHE A 156 -12.90 3.87 -23.52
CA PHE A 156 -12.08 5.02 -23.13
C PHE A 156 -10.64 4.56 -22.88
N ASP A 157 -9.71 4.97 -23.75
CA ASP A 157 -8.28 4.83 -23.51
C ASP A 157 -7.76 6.01 -22.68
N TYR A 158 -7.43 5.77 -21.41
CA TYR A 158 -6.76 6.76 -20.57
C TYR A 158 -5.28 6.85 -20.93
N LEU A 159 -4.96 7.65 -21.95
CA LEU A 159 -3.58 7.90 -22.37
C LEU A 159 -2.90 8.91 -21.45
N TRP A 160 -2.20 8.41 -20.42
CA TRP A 160 -1.31 9.23 -19.60
C TRP A 160 0.09 9.26 -20.21
N ARG A 161 0.61 10.47 -20.47
CA ARG A 161 2.02 10.66 -20.86
C ARG A 161 2.75 11.44 -19.76
N TYR A 162 3.66 10.77 -19.06
CA TYR A 162 4.60 11.43 -18.16
C TYR A 162 5.84 11.83 -18.95
N VAL A 163 6.21 13.11 -18.92
CA VAL A 163 7.38 13.64 -19.63
C VAL A 163 8.34 14.34 -18.69
N SER A 164 9.63 14.22 -18.99
CA SER A 164 10.69 15.05 -18.42
C SER A 164 11.35 15.80 -19.57
N GLY A 165 11.16 17.13 -19.62
CA GLY A 165 11.50 17.91 -20.80
C GLY A 165 10.69 17.46 -22.03
N SER A 166 11.37 16.98 -23.06
CA SER A 166 10.75 16.50 -24.31
C SER A 166 10.59 14.97 -24.41
N SER A 167 11.11 14.22 -23.44
CA SER A 167 11.16 12.75 -23.46
C SER A 167 10.18 12.13 -22.46
N TYR A 168 9.85 10.84 -22.63
CA TYR A 168 9.12 10.09 -21.58
C TYR A 168 9.88 10.16 -20.27
N ALA A 169 9.15 10.28 -19.15
CA ALA A 169 9.75 10.39 -17.83
C ALA A 169 10.40 9.07 -17.38
N TYR A 170 9.96 7.93 -17.91
CA TYR A 170 10.50 6.61 -17.64
C TYR A 170 10.14 5.65 -18.79
N GLU A 171 10.90 4.57 -18.90
CA GLU A 171 10.65 3.50 -19.88
C GLU A 171 9.69 2.44 -19.32
N SER A 172 9.04 1.70 -20.21
CA SER A 172 8.22 0.53 -19.85
C SER A 172 9.03 -0.73 -20.08
N TYR A 173 9.07 -1.63 -19.10
CA TYR A 173 9.81 -2.89 -19.16
C TYR A 173 8.84 -4.07 -19.05
N ASP A 174 8.89 -4.98 -20.03
CA ASP A 174 8.07 -6.19 -20.04
C ASP A 174 8.65 -7.23 -19.06
N LEU A 175 7.78 -7.89 -18.28
CA LEU A 175 8.15 -9.02 -17.44
C LEU A 175 8.65 -10.24 -18.24
N ASN A 176 8.36 -10.31 -19.54
CA ASN A 176 8.82 -11.36 -20.45
C ASN A 176 10.08 -11.00 -21.24
N GLY A 177 10.55 -9.75 -21.14
CA GLY A 177 11.76 -9.29 -21.81
C GLY A 177 13.04 -9.80 -21.15
N THR A 178 14.20 -9.46 -21.73
CA THR A 178 15.53 -9.81 -21.20
C THR A 178 16.31 -8.60 -20.67
N GLU A 179 15.68 -7.44 -20.68
CA GLU A 179 16.25 -6.18 -20.21
C GLU A 179 16.44 -6.21 -18.69
N GLU A 180 17.50 -5.54 -18.25
CA GLU A 180 17.76 -5.23 -16.84
C GLU A 180 17.53 -3.74 -16.60
N ARG A 181 17.29 -3.38 -15.33
CA ARG A 181 17.02 -2.02 -14.89
C ARG A 181 18.09 -1.57 -13.91
N THR A 182 18.32 -0.27 -13.89
CA THR A 182 19.05 0.40 -12.82
C THR A 182 18.08 0.88 -11.74
N LEU A 183 18.63 1.26 -10.59
CA LEU A 183 17.83 1.83 -9.51
C LEU A 183 17.17 3.17 -9.91
N ASP A 184 17.76 3.93 -10.83
CA ASP A 184 17.15 5.17 -11.33
C ASP A 184 15.95 4.89 -12.26
N ASP A 185 16.01 3.81 -13.04
CA ASP A 185 14.91 3.41 -13.95
C ASP A 185 13.62 3.11 -13.19
N ILE A 186 13.72 2.56 -11.96
CA ILE A 186 12.56 2.28 -11.12
C ILE A 186 12.13 3.46 -10.25
N ARG A 187 12.96 4.50 -10.11
CA ARG A 187 12.74 5.60 -9.15
C ARG A 187 11.44 6.33 -9.40
N LEU A 188 11.20 6.79 -10.64
CA LEU A 188 9.99 7.54 -10.97
C LEU A 188 8.73 6.67 -11.01
N PRO A 189 8.72 5.48 -11.63
CA PRO A 189 7.59 4.55 -11.55
C PRO A 189 7.18 4.21 -10.12
N LEU A 190 8.15 3.83 -9.26
CA LEU A 190 7.88 3.50 -7.87
C LEU A 190 7.40 4.73 -7.09
N SER A 191 8.02 5.90 -7.29
CA SER A 191 7.57 7.14 -6.65
C SER A 191 6.09 7.38 -6.92
N ARG A 192 5.70 7.36 -8.20
CA ARG A 192 4.31 7.57 -8.63
C ARG A 192 3.37 6.59 -7.94
N LEU A 193 3.75 5.32 -7.88
CA LEU A 193 2.95 4.29 -7.20
C LEU A 193 2.82 4.59 -5.70
N LEU A 194 3.92 4.87 -5.02
CA LEU A 194 3.91 5.17 -3.58
C LEU A 194 3.08 6.41 -3.27
N TYR A 195 3.20 7.48 -4.06
CA TYR A 195 2.35 8.66 -3.89
C TYR A 195 0.86 8.33 -4.06
N HIS A 196 0.51 7.44 -4.99
CA HIS A 196 -0.88 7.02 -5.20
C HIS A 196 -1.42 6.24 -4.00
N GLU A 197 -0.75 5.17 -3.59
CA GLU A 197 -1.25 4.30 -2.51
C GLU A 197 -1.17 4.97 -1.14
N LEU A 198 -0.14 5.79 -0.89
CA LEU A 198 -0.02 6.54 0.36
C LEU A 198 -0.97 7.73 0.42
N ALA A 199 -1.39 8.30 -0.73
CA ALA A 199 -2.48 9.28 -0.73
C ALA A 199 -3.79 8.62 -0.29
N HIS A 200 -4.11 7.42 -0.78
CA HIS A 200 -5.24 6.65 -0.26
C HIS A 200 -5.12 6.43 1.25
N ALA A 201 -3.95 6.02 1.74
CA ALA A 201 -3.73 5.87 3.17
C ALA A 201 -3.97 7.18 3.96
N ALA A 202 -3.47 8.31 3.44
CA ALA A 202 -3.63 9.61 4.08
C ALA A 202 -5.07 10.14 4.07
N ASP A 203 -5.89 9.79 3.08
CA ASP A 203 -7.31 10.14 3.05
C ASP A 203 -8.07 9.46 4.21
N PHE A 204 -7.71 8.20 4.53
CA PHE A 204 -8.33 7.41 5.61
C PHE A 204 -7.71 7.63 6.98
N ALA A 205 -6.43 8.01 7.05
CA ALA A 205 -5.73 8.37 8.27
C ALA A 205 -4.93 9.68 8.08
N PRO A 206 -5.61 10.84 8.08
CA PRO A 206 -4.98 12.14 7.88
C PRO A 206 -3.93 12.45 8.95
N PRO A 207 -2.78 13.07 8.59
CA PRO A 207 -1.68 13.31 9.52
C PRO A 207 -2.05 14.01 10.83
N ASP A 208 -3.03 14.91 10.81
CA ASP A 208 -3.52 15.66 11.98
C ASP A 208 -4.40 14.81 12.92
N ARG A 209 -4.90 13.66 12.44
CA ARG A 209 -5.78 12.75 13.19
C ARG A 209 -5.04 11.56 13.78
N ILE A 210 -3.91 11.13 13.17
CA ILE A 210 -3.18 9.91 13.53
C ILE A 210 -2.89 9.81 15.04
N ALA A 211 -2.35 10.88 15.64
CA ALA A 211 -1.99 10.89 17.06
C ALA A 211 -3.19 10.77 18.01
N SER A 212 -4.40 11.09 17.53
CA SER A 212 -5.65 11.06 18.32
C SER A 212 -6.41 9.72 18.23
N LEU A 213 -5.98 8.80 17.36
CA LEU A 213 -6.64 7.51 17.19
C LEU A 213 -6.51 6.66 18.46
N ASN A 214 -7.62 6.08 18.90
CA ASN A 214 -7.66 5.25 20.10
C ASN A 214 -6.86 3.95 19.88
N PRO A 215 -5.81 3.67 20.67
CA PRO A 215 -5.01 2.45 20.48
C PRO A 215 -5.77 1.16 20.83
N SER A 216 -6.86 1.24 21.60
CA SER A 216 -7.62 0.06 22.06
C SER A 216 -8.69 -0.43 21.08
N ILE A 217 -8.80 0.15 19.88
CA ILE A 217 -9.69 -0.31 18.82
C ILE A 217 -8.88 -0.84 17.64
N SER A 218 -9.53 -1.63 16.78
CA SER A 218 -8.90 -2.13 15.55
C SER A 218 -8.55 -0.97 14.61
N VAL A 219 -7.54 -1.16 13.78
CA VAL A 219 -7.17 -0.15 12.76
C VAL A 219 -8.33 0.08 11.78
N TYR A 220 -9.08 -0.97 11.44
CA TYR A 220 -10.29 -0.84 10.62
C TYR A 220 -11.35 0.06 11.26
N GLU A 221 -11.66 -0.14 12.55
CA GLU A 221 -12.61 0.71 13.27
C GLU A 221 -12.11 2.15 13.39
N ALA A 222 -10.81 2.34 13.62
CA ALA A 222 -10.20 3.66 13.70
C ALA A 222 -10.33 4.42 12.37
N ILE A 223 -10.00 3.79 11.24
CA ILE A 223 -10.17 4.38 9.91
C ILE A 223 -11.64 4.72 9.64
N ARG A 224 -12.55 3.81 9.94
CA ARG A 224 -13.98 4.03 9.73
C ARG A 224 -14.51 5.20 10.56
N SER A 225 -13.97 5.41 11.76
CA SER A 225 -14.33 6.57 12.59
C SER A 225 -13.94 7.88 11.93
N VAL A 226 -12.75 7.95 11.34
CA VAL A 226 -12.27 9.12 10.60
C VAL A 226 -13.16 9.39 9.38
N GLU A 227 -13.43 8.38 8.56
CA GLU A 227 -14.29 8.50 7.37
C GLU A 227 -15.69 9.05 7.72
N ASN A 228 -16.30 8.53 8.79
CA ASN A 228 -17.60 9.00 9.24
C ASN A 228 -17.58 10.47 9.71
N ASP A 229 -16.51 10.90 10.38
CA ASP A 229 -16.34 12.30 10.78
C ASP A 229 -16.33 13.23 9.56
N TRP A 230 -15.60 12.87 8.50
CA TRP A 230 -15.56 13.63 7.24
C TRP A 230 -16.94 13.77 6.60
N LEU A 231 -17.69 12.66 6.48
CA LEU A 231 -19.02 12.67 5.88
C LEU A 231 -20.03 13.47 6.72
N SER A 232 -19.89 13.43 8.05
CA SER A 232 -20.75 14.20 8.95
C SER A 232 -20.54 15.72 8.80
N ILE A 233 -19.29 16.17 8.66
CA ILE A 233 -18.94 17.59 8.49
C ILE A 233 -19.47 18.14 7.16
N VAL A 234 -19.34 17.37 6.06
CA VAL A 234 -19.86 17.77 4.74
C VAL A 234 -21.39 17.87 4.74
N SER A 235 -22.08 17.01 5.47
CA SER A 235 -23.54 17.09 5.60
C SER A 235 -24.02 18.36 6.34
N ILE A 236 -23.22 18.86 7.28
CA ILE A 236 -23.50 20.10 8.02
C ILE A 236 -23.17 21.34 7.17
N ALA A 237 -22.16 21.26 6.29
CA ALA A 237 -21.82 22.34 5.37
C ALA A 237 -22.85 22.52 4.23
N ASN A 238 -23.48 21.44 3.77
CA ASN A 238 -24.52 21.48 2.72
C ASN A 238 -25.95 21.74 3.24
N SER A 239 -26.11 21.98 4.54
CA SER A 239 -27.41 22.30 5.17
C SER A 239 -27.53 23.76 5.63
N ARG A 240 -26.69 24.66 5.10
CA ARG A 240 -26.79 26.12 5.28
C ARG A 240 -27.06 26.84 3.98
#